data_AF-A0AA38MGP4-F1
#
_entry.id   AF-A0AA38MGP4-F1
#
_cell.length_a   1.000
_cell.length_b   1.000
_cell.length_c   1.000
_cell.angle_alpha   90.00
_cell.angle_beta   90.00
_cell.angle_gamma   90.00
#
_symmetry.space_group_name_H-M   'P 1'
#
loop_
_entity.id
_entity.type
_entity.pdbx_description
1 polymer ?
#
loop_
_entity_poly.entity_id
_entity_poly.type
_entity_poly.pdbx_seq_one_letter_code
_entity_poly.pdbx_strand_id
1 'polypeptide(L)'
;MERSFQTSKLPPVWLQAHITPVYKKGDKTMAENYRPISLTSTCCKVMERIIWRHLLRFLYDHDIITLNQHGFLPKRSTVTCLLQCLNEWTLSLEKNIPIDIIYLDFAKAFDRVPHRRLIHKLENSGIRGLLLQWIKAFLCGRNFKVKVGSAFSNKKDVLSGVPQGSVLGPVLFLVYISDLLTSLNSHHAFYADDGRIYGNSFSSSRIIQQDLHTMYTWTHVFLMPLNLQKCFVLRLGKNNPNIAYTLNNYVLESVQQINDLGVILDKELSFSEHTVHIVKKANVRSYLLQKTFTNPDEVLLKTLFVSYIRPIVEYASVIWSPALVKDKQLIEKVQRRFSKYGQSLRNKSYEDRLSTLKLPTLEKRRLFNDLVCTYNILSNKFSFSLADIFVLSDISRLRGHSLKLYHENYKTKWRQNFLTNRVFQIWNGLAVEIVEATTTASFKNKLGIYLYQSS
;
A
#
# COMPACT_ATOMS: atom_id res chain seq x y z
N MET A 1 17.30 -14.97 -25.79
CA MET A 1 16.30 -13.91 -25.48
C MET A 1 16.01 -13.08 -26.71
N GLU A 2 17.04 -12.50 -27.33
CA GLU A 2 16.91 -11.74 -28.59
C GLU A 2 16.14 -12.47 -29.69
N ARG A 3 16.52 -13.72 -30.03
CA ARG A 3 15.77 -14.55 -30.99
C ARG A 3 14.28 -14.68 -30.64
N SER A 4 13.95 -14.78 -29.35
CA SER A 4 12.55 -14.87 -28.91
C SER A 4 11.81 -13.56 -29.17
N PHE A 5 12.46 -12.41 -28.96
CA PHE A 5 11.91 -11.09 -29.23
C PHE A 5 11.70 -10.84 -30.72
N GLN A 6 12.72 -11.11 -31.55
CA GLN A 6 12.66 -10.89 -33.00
C GLN A 6 11.64 -11.79 -33.70
N THR A 7 11.48 -13.04 -33.24
CA THR A 7 10.57 -14.01 -33.87
C THR A 7 9.21 -14.09 -33.20
N SER A 8 9.01 -13.42 -32.06
CA SER A 8 7.83 -13.57 -31.20
C SER A 8 7.52 -15.03 -30.80
N LYS A 9 8.53 -15.91 -30.81
CA LYS A 9 8.41 -17.31 -30.37
C LYS A 9 9.07 -17.49 -29.02
N LEU A 10 8.31 -17.97 -28.04
CA LEU A 10 8.84 -18.25 -26.71
C LEU A 10 9.21 -19.74 -26.57
N PRO A 11 10.30 -20.07 -25.86
CA PRO A 11 10.58 -21.46 -25.48
C PRO A 11 9.37 -22.07 -24.75
N PRO A 12 8.98 -23.33 -25.02
CA PRO A 12 7.83 -23.97 -24.38
C PRO A 12 7.86 -23.91 -22.85
N VAL A 13 9.05 -24.03 -22.25
CA VAL A 13 9.27 -23.96 -20.80
C VAL A 13 8.91 -22.59 -20.20
N TRP A 14 8.89 -21.50 -20.99
CA TRP A 14 8.48 -20.16 -20.52
C TRP A 14 6.96 -20.02 -20.43
N LEU A 15 6.23 -20.85 -21.17
CA LEU A 15 4.77 -20.89 -21.21
C LEU A 15 4.18 -21.86 -20.18
N GLN A 16 5.03 -22.56 -19.44
CA GLN A 16 4.64 -23.49 -18.37
C GLN A 16 4.74 -22.80 -17.00
N ALA A 17 3.80 -23.11 -16.11
CA ALA A 17 3.84 -22.65 -14.72
C ALA A 17 3.51 -23.79 -13.74
N HIS A 18 4.19 -23.79 -12.60
CA HIS A 18 3.79 -24.61 -11.45
C HIS A 18 3.05 -23.73 -10.45
N ILE A 19 1.78 -24.03 -10.23
CA ILE A 19 0.95 -23.32 -9.25
C ILE A 19 1.14 -23.97 -7.89
N THR A 20 1.60 -23.16 -6.92
CA THR A 20 1.59 -23.55 -5.51
C THR A 20 0.43 -22.81 -4.82
N PRO A 21 -0.60 -23.52 -4.35
CA PRO A 21 -1.72 -22.90 -3.66
C PRO A 21 -1.29 -22.46 -2.26
N VAL A 22 -1.40 -21.16 -1.97
CA VAL A 22 -1.11 -20.60 -0.64
C VAL A 22 -2.41 -20.27 0.05
N TYR A 23 -2.63 -20.89 1.21
CA TYR A 23 -3.84 -20.67 2.00
C TYR A 23 -3.97 -19.19 2.41
N LYS A 24 -5.15 -18.60 2.17
CA LYS A 24 -5.47 -17.19 2.45
C LYS A 24 -6.24 -17.06 3.77
N LYS A 25 -7.45 -17.60 3.86
CA LYS A 25 -8.37 -17.57 5.03
C LYS A 25 -9.61 -18.44 4.78
N GLY A 26 -10.39 -18.74 5.82
CA GLY A 26 -11.67 -19.45 5.69
C GLY A 26 -11.54 -20.97 5.87
N ASP A 27 -12.39 -21.72 5.17
CA ASP A 27 -12.29 -23.18 5.17
C ASP A 27 -11.14 -23.64 4.28
N LYS A 28 -10.26 -24.50 4.81
CA LYS A 28 -9.11 -25.10 4.10
C LYS A 28 -9.53 -26.15 3.07
N THR A 29 -10.76 -26.64 3.10
CA THR A 29 -11.25 -27.60 2.09
C THR A 29 -11.67 -26.92 0.79
N MET A 30 -11.92 -25.61 0.82
CA MET A 30 -12.41 -24.84 -0.31
C MET A 30 -11.27 -24.21 -1.11
N ALA A 31 -11.16 -24.55 -2.41
CA ALA A 31 -10.08 -24.09 -3.28
C ALA A 31 -10.02 -22.56 -3.45
N GLU A 32 -11.17 -21.88 -3.39
CA GLU A 32 -11.28 -20.41 -3.46
C GLU A 32 -10.58 -19.67 -2.31
N ASN A 33 -10.31 -20.37 -1.21
CA ASN A 33 -9.60 -19.85 -0.06
C ASN A 33 -8.08 -19.92 -0.20
N TYR A 34 -7.58 -20.31 -1.37
CA TYR A 34 -6.16 -20.36 -1.71
C TYR A 34 -5.81 -19.35 -2.81
N ARG A 35 -4.62 -18.76 -2.72
CA ARG A 35 -4.02 -17.93 -3.77
C ARG A 35 -3.12 -18.79 -4.67
N PRO A 36 -3.32 -18.79 -5.99
CA PRO A 36 -2.47 -19.55 -6.90
C PRO A 36 -1.18 -18.78 -7.21
N ILE A 37 -0.04 -19.15 -6.60
CA ILE A 37 1.25 -18.55 -6.96
C ILE A 37 1.85 -19.31 -8.14
N SER A 38 2.06 -18.63 -9.27
CA SER A 38 2.66 -19.23 -10.47
C SER A 38 4.18 -19.09 -10.44
N LEU A 39 4.87 -20.22 -10.30
CA LEU A 39 6.32 -20.30 -10.49
C LEU A 39 6.62 -20.41 -11.99
N THR A 40 7.04 -19.30 -12.59
CA THR A 40 7.47 -19.22 -14.00
C THR A 40 8.99 -19.36 -14.15
N SER A 41 9.44 -19.67 -15.37
CA SER A 41 10.87 -19.81 -15.72
C SER A 41 11.69 -18.57 -15.34
N THR A 42 12.83 -18.79 -14.67
CA THR A 42 13.78 -17.72 -14.33
C THR A 42 14.27 -16.98 -15.57
N CYS A 43 14.57 -17.69 -16.67
CA CYS A 43 14.98 -17.05 -17.92
C CYS A 43 13.85 -16.18 -18.50
N CYS A 44 12.60 -16.60 -18.36
CA CYS A 44 11.46 -15.78 -18.76
C CYS A 44 11.40 -14.49 -17.93
N LYS A 45 11.54 -14.58 -16.60
CA LYS A 45 11.55 -13.41 -15.70
C LYS A 45 12.65 -12.39 -16.04
N VAL A 46 13.81 -12.85 -16.49
CA VAL A 46 14.89 -11.95 -16.95
C VAL A 46 14.45 -11.20 -18.20
N MET A 47 13.89 -11.89 -19.21
CA MET A 47 13.35 -11.24 -20.40
C MET A 47 12.21 -10.28 -20.07
N GLU A 48 11.28 -10.70 -19.21
CA GLU A 48 10.20 -9.85 -18.71
C GLU A 48 10.73 -8.57 -18.05
N ARG A 49 11.82 -8.65 -17.27
CA ARG A 49 12.43 -7.49 -16.62
C ARG A 49 13.03 -6.50 -17.62
N ILE A 50 13.65 -6.99 -18.70
CA ILE A 50 14.15 -6.15 -19.79
C ILE A 50 12.97 -5.39 -20.41
N ILE A 51 11.93 -6.12 -20.82
CA ILE A 51 10.72 -5.52 -21.43
C ILE A 51 10.06 -4.53 -20.46
N TRP A 52 9.90 -4.91 -19.19
CA TRP A 52 9.26 -4.10 -18.15
C TRP A 52 9.91 -2.72 -18.04
N ARG A 53 11.24 -2.63 -18.08
CA ARG A 53 11.96 -1.35 -17.97
C ARG A 53 11.59 -0.40 -19.13
N HIS A 54 11.56 -0.91 -20.35
CA HIS A 54 11.23 -0.11 -21.53
C HIS A 54 9.74 0.21 -21.62
N LEU A 55 8.89 -0.78 -21.35
CA LEU A 55 7.44 -0.63 -21.34
C LEU A 55 7.01 0.39 -20.30
N LEU A 56 7.48 0.29 -19.06
CA LEU A 56 7.08 1.22 -18.00
C LEU A 56 7.51 2.66 -18.32
N ARG A 57 8.71 2.85 -18.90
CA ARG A 57 9.17 4.16 -19.35
C ARG A 57 8.22 4.73 -20.42
N PHE A 58 7.90 3.95 -21.45
CA PHE A 58 6.95 4.35 -22.49
C PHE A 58 5.58 4.74 -21.89
N LEU A 59 5.07 3.96 -20.93
CA LEU A 59 3.79 4.23 -20.29
C LEU A 59 3.78 5.55 -19.51
N TYR A 60 4.91 5.97 -18.93
CA TYR A 60 5.05 7.27 -18.29
C TYR A 60 5.22 8.40 -19.31
N ASP A 61 6.09 8.23 -20.30
CA ASP A 61 6.40 9.25 -21.31
C ASP A 61 5.17 9.63 -22.16
N HIS A 62 4.13 8.79 -22.17
CA HIS A 62 2.86 8.99 -22.89
C HIS A 62 1.63 9.13 -21.98
N ASP A 63 1.81 9.35 -20.67
CA ASP A 63 0.72 9.55 -19.69
C ASP A 63 -0.36 8.45 -19.71
N ILE A 64 0.02 7.22 -20.06
CA ILE A 64 -0.92 6.10 -20.15
C ILE A 64 -1.34 5.63 -18.76
N ILE A 65 -0.45 5.68 -17.77
CA ILE A 65 -0.77 5.30 -16.38
C ILE A 65 -1.24 6.53 -15.63
N THR A 66 -2.47 6.47 -15.11
CA THR A 66 -3.06 7.60 -14.38
C THR A 66 -2.31 7.92 -13.09
N LEU A 67 -2.31 9.21 -12.71
CA LEU A 67 -1.70 9.69 -11.47
C LEU A 67 -2.38 9.14 -10.21
N ASN A 68 -3.62 8.66 -10.31
CA ASN A 68 -4.40 8.11 -9.21
C ASN A 68 -4.14 6.62 -8.93
N GLN A 69 -3.26 5.99 -9.72
CA GLN A 69 -2.81 4.62 -9.52
C GLN A 69 -1.48 4.60 -8.74
N HIS A 70 -1.39 3.78 -7.69
CA HIS A 70 -0.20 3.65 -6.83
C HIS A 70 0.37 2.24 -6.75
N GLY A 71 -0.41 1.22 -7.14
CA GLY A 71 0.01 -0.17 -7.12
C GLY A 71 1.06 -0.46 -8.18
N PHE A 72 2.08 -1.24 -7.81
CA PHE A 72 3.13 -1.72 -8.71
C PHE A 72 3.99 -0.66 -9.43
N LEU A 73 3.88 0.61 -9.01
CA LEU A 73 4.63 1.70 -9.59
C LEU A 73 5.83 2.07 -8.70
N PRO A 74 6.99 2.37 -9.30
CA PRO A 74 8.15 2.82 -8.55
C PRO A 74 7.83 4.14 -7.83
N LYS A 75 8.43 4.33 -6.64
CA LYS A 75 8.22 5.53 -5.81
C LYS A 75 6.75 5.79 -5.45
N ARG A 76 5.92 4.75 -5.46
CA ARG A 76 4.56 4.75 -4.90
C ARG A 76 4.41 3.57 -3.95
N SER A 77 3.54 3.71 -2.97
CA SER A 77 3.31 2.74 -1.90
C SER A 77 1.89 2.85 -1.37
N THR A 78 1.50 1.90 -0.52
CA THR A 78 0.24 1.98 0.22
C THR A 78 0.18 3.25 1.07
N VAL A 79 1.31 3.62 1.72
CA VAL A 79 1.42 4.85 2.51
C VAL A 79 1.18 6.09 1.66
N THR A 80 1.80 6.21 0.49
CA THR A 80 1.59 7.39 -0.36
C THR A 80 0.16 7.51 -0.86
N CYS A 81 -0.49 6.37 -1.12
CA CYS A 81 -1.88 6.30 -1.57
C CYS A 81 -2.84 6.73 -0.44
N LEU A 82 -2.65 6.19 0.77
CA LEU A 82 -3.43 6.56 1.96
C LEU A 82 -3.19 8.02 2.37
N LEU A 83 -1.94 8.50 2.26
CA LEU A 83 -1.59 9.86 2.65
C LEU A 83 -2.27 10.90 1.76
N GLN A 84 -2.31 10.68 0.44
CA GLN A 84 -3.04 11.54 -0.50
C GLN A 84 -4.53 11.61 -0.11
N CYS A 85 -5.17 10.46 0.06
CA CYS A 85 -6.59 10.40 0.41
C CYS A 85 -6.88 11.05 1.76
N LEU A 86 -6.12 10.72 2.81
CA LEU A 86 -6.32 11.31 4.13
C LEU A 86 -6.03 12.82 4.15
N ASN A 87 -5.11 13.33 3.32
CA ASN A 87 -4.92 14.77 3.19
C ASN A 87 -6.19 15.44 2.69
N GLU A 88 -6.76 14.97 1.58
CA GLU A 88 -8.00 15.48 1.00
C GLU A 88 -9.18 15.34 1.97
N TRP A 89 -9.28 14.17 2.63
CA TRP A 89 -10.38 13.90 3.55
C TRP A 89 -10.31 14.81 4.78
N THR A 90 -9.16 14.89 5.44
CA THR A 90 -9.02 15.73 6.63
C THR A 90 -9.19 17.21 6.32
N LEU A 91 -8.76 17.70 5.15
CA LEU A 91 -8.98 19.09 4.72
C LEU A 91 -10.45 19.42 4.46
N SER A 92 -11.21 18.51 3.85
CA SER A 92 -12.66 18.72 3.67
C SER A 92 -13.38 18.70 5.02
N LEU A 93 -12.96 17.81 5.91
CA LEU A 93 -13.48 17.71 7.25
C LEU A 93 -13.19 18.95 8.12
N GLU A 94 -12.02 19.60 7.96
CA GLU A 94 -11.71 20.91 8.57
C GLU A 94 -12.70 22.01 8.14
N LYS A 95 -13.25 21.89 6.93
CA LYS A 95 -14.29 22.79 6.39
C LYS A 95 -15.70 22.38 6.82
N ASN A 96 -15.84 21.42 7.74
CA ASN A 96 -17.12 20.81 8.14
C ASN A 96 -17.89 20.18 6.98
N ILE A 97 -17.19 19.72 5.94
CA ILE A 97 -17.79 19.07 4.78
C ILE A 97 -17.66 17.55 4.95
N PRO A 98 -18.77 16.80 5.11
CA PRO A 98 -18.76 15.34 5.19
C PRO A 98 -18.39 14.71 3.86
N ILE A 99 -17.88 13.47 3.93
CA ILE A 99 -17.32 12.75 2.79
C ILE A 99 -17.87 11.34 2.76
N ASP A 100 -18.26 10.89 1.59
CA ASP A 100 -18.54 9.49 1.32
C ASP A 100 -17.37 8.86 0.56
N ILE A 101 -16.94 7.69 1.02
CA ILE A 101 -15.84 6.91 0.44
C ILE A 101 -16.38 5.54 0.08
N ILE A 102 -16.40 5.25 -1.22
CA ILE A 102 -16.88 4.00 -1.78
C ILE A 102 -15.67 3.12 -2.07
N TYR A 103 -15.55 2.04 -1.33
CA TYR A 103 -14.52 1.04 -1.51
C TYR A 103 -14.99 -0.02 -2.49
N LEU A 104 -14.06 -0.46 -3.34
CA LEU A 104 -14.31 -1.34 -4.48
C LEU A 104 -13.37 -2.53 -4.42
N ASP A 105 -13.90 -3.74 -4.61
CA ASP A 105 -13.14 -5.00 -4.65
C ASP A 105 -13.39 -5.70 -5.99
N PHE A 106 -12.38 -5.82 -6.86
CA PHE A 106 -12.50 -6.62 -8.07
C PHE A 106 -12.37 -8.11 -7.74
N ALA A 107 -13.31 -8.91 -8.22
CA ALA A 107 -13.31 -10.34 -7.95
C ALA A 107 -12.24 -11.04 -8.80
N LYS A 108 -11.15 -11.50 -8.17
CA LYS A 108 -10.03 -12.23 -8.80
C LYS A 108 -9.39 -11.44 -9.95
N ALA A 109 -9.10 -10.15 -9.72
CA ALA A 109 -8.72 -9.21 -10.76
C ALA A 109 -7.60 -9.72 -11.70
N PHE A 110 -6.50 -10.19 -11.14
CA PHE A 110 -5.36 -10.69 -11.90
C PHE A 110 -5.67 -11.93 -12.74
N ASP A 111 -6.51 -12.83 -12.24
CA ASP A 111 -6.82 -14.11 -12.90
C ASP A 111 -7.86 -13.95 -14.01
N ARG A 112 -8.62 -12.84 -14.01
CA ARG A 112 -9.74 -12.61 -14.94
C ARG A 112 -9.40 -11.83 -16.20
N VAL A 113 -8.26 -11.13 -16.25
CA VAL A 113 -7.88 -10.27 -17.38
C VAL A 113 -7.98 -11.03 -18.72
N PRO A 114 -8.95 -10.72 -19.59
CA PRO A 114 -9.11 -11.41 -20.86
C PRO A 114 -8.00 -11.02 -21.83
N HIS A 115 -7.22 -12.01 -22.31
CA HIS A 115 -6.03 -11.73 -23.13
C HIS A 115 -6.34 -10.92 -24.39
N ARG A 116 -7.45 -11.22 -25.09
CA ARG A 116 -7.85 -10.48 -26.30
C ARG A 116 -8.11 -9.00 -26.01
N ARG A 117 -8.80 -8.70 -24.91
CA ARG A 117 -9.10 -7.31 -24.51
C ARG A 117 -7.86 -6.59 -24.01
N LEU A 118 -6.96 -7.29 -23.32
CA LEU A 118 -5.67 -6.73 -22.92
C LEU A 118 -4.82 -6.37 -24.13
N ILE A 119 -4.72 -7.26 -25.13
CA ILE A 119 -3.99 -6.99 -26.38
C ILE A 119 -4.59 -5.77 -27.10
N HIS A 120 -5.92 -5.68 -27.18
CA HIS A 120 -6.60 -4.52 -27.76
C HIS A 120 -6.25 -3.20 -27.03
N LYS A 121 -6.24 -3.21 -25.68
CA LYS A 121 -5.84 -2.03 -24.91
C LYS A 121 -4.38 -1.65 -25.13
N LEU A 122 -3.47 -2.63 -25.14
CA LEU A 122 -2.05 -2.38 -25.43
C LEU A 122 -1.87 -1.70 -26.80
N GLU A 123 -2.57 -2.18 -27.82
CA GLU A 123 -2.53 -1.62 -29.17
C GLU A 123 -3.07 -0.19 -29.24
N ASN A 124 -4.21 0.07 -28.57
CA ASN A 124 -4.79 1.41 -28.45
C ASN A 124 -3.91 2.38 -27.66
N SER A 125 -3.15 1.87 -26.68
CA SER A 125 -2.13 2.64 -25.95
C SER A 125 -0.84 2.85 -26.76
N GLY A 126 -0.79 2.46 -28.04
CA GLY A 126 0.36 2.68 -28.93
C GLY A 126 1.44 1.59 -28.87
N ILE A 127 1.25 0.51 -28.12
CA ILE A 127 2.20 -0.61 -28.06
C ILE A 127 1.97 -1.51 -29.27
N ARG A 128 2.92 -1.53 -30.20
CA ARG A 128 2.80 -2.20 -31.51
C ARG A 128 4.03 -3.04 -31.86
N GLY A 129 4.02 -3.62 -33.07
CA GLY A 129 5.16 -4.33 -33.65
C GLY A 129 5.62 -5.54 -32.84
N LEU A 130 6.94 -5.77 -32.82
CA LEU A 130 7.55 -6.93 -32.16
C LEU A 130 7.23 -7.01 -30.66
N LEU A 131 7.14 -5.87 -29.97
CA LEU A 131 6.81 -5.84 -28.54
C LEU A 131 5.39 -6.40 -28.29
N LEU A 132 4.39 -5.92 -29.04
CA LEU A 132 3.02 -6.40 -28.91
C LEU A 132 2.90 -7.89 -29.26
N GLN A 133 3.57 -8.32 -30.34
CA GLN A 133 3.59 -9.72 -30.75
C GLN A 133 4.24 -10.61 -29.69
N TRP A 134 5.33 -10.18 -29.07
CA TRP A 134 5.98 -10.90 -27.99
C TRP A 134 5.07 -10.99 -26.75
N ILE A 135 4.40 -9.91 -26.36
CA ILE A 135 3.44 -9.91 -25.23
C ILE A 135 2.27 -10.87 -25.52
N LYS A 136 1.75 -10.88 -26.75
CA LYS A 136 0.72 -11.83 -27.17
C LYS A 136 1.20 -13.27 -27.04
N ALA A 137 2.41 -13.57 -27.49
CA ALA A 137 3.02 -14.89 -27.35
C ALA A 137 3.34 -15.25 -25.89
N PHE A 138 3.62 -14.26 -25.04
CA PHE A 138 3.80 -14.45 -23.60
C PHE A 138 2.52 -14.84 -22.86
N LEU A 139 1.37 -14.26 -23.26
CA LEU A 139 0.06 -14.48 -22.66
C LEU A 139 -0.63 -15.76 -23.17
N CYS A 140 -0.55 -16.01 -24.48
CA CYS A 140 -1.27 -17.12 -25.14
C CYS A 140 -0.49 -18.45 -25.10
N GLY A 141 -1.21 -19.57 -25.20
CA GLY A 141 -0.59 -20.92 -25.24
C GLY A 141 0.06 -21.35 -23.92
N ARG A 142 -0.23 -20.63 -22.83
CA ARG A 142 0.25 -20.96 -21.50
C ARG A 142 -0.53 -22.11 -20.90
N ASN A 143 0.15 -22.89 -20.08
CA ASN A 143 -0.44 -23.97 -19.32
C ASN A 143 0.19 -24.05 -17.93
N PHE A 144 -0.52 -24.67 -17.00
CA PHE A 144 -0.06 -24.86 -15.64
C PHE A 144 -0.35 -26.27 -15.13
N LYS A 145 0.38 -26.63 -14.08
CA LYS A 145 0.07 -27.76 -13.19
C LYS A 145 0.04 -27.24 -11.76
N VAL A 146 -0.88 -27.75 -10.95
CA VAL A 146 -0.94 -27.46 -9.51
C VAL A 146 -0.04 -28.44 -8.78
N LYS A 147 0.82 -27.95 -7.90
CA LYS A 147 1.69 -28.77 -7.05
C LYS A 147 1.20 -28.72 -5.60
N VAL A 148 0.95 -29.87 -5.01
CA VAL A 148 0.61 -30.03 -3.58
C VAL A 148 1.55 -31.07 -2.99
N GLY A 149 2.41 -30.66 -2.06
CA GLY A 149 3.49 -31.52 -1.56
C GLY A 149 4.43 -31.94 -2.70
N SER A 150 4.57 -33.25 -2.92
CA SER A 150 5.33 -33.85 -4.02
C SER A 150 4.49 -34.14 -5.27
N ALA A 151 3.16 -34.05 -5.19
CA ALA A 151 2.26 -34.44 -6.27
C ALA A 151 1.95 -33.27 -7.23
N PHE A 152 1.69 -33.60 -8.50
CA PHE A 152 1.29 -32.65 -9.54
C PHE A 152 -0.07 -33.04 -10.12
N SER A 153 -0.90 -32.03 -10.41
CA SER A 153 -2.12 -32.21 -11.19
C SER A 153 -1.83 -32.49 -12.66
N ASN A 154 -2.88 -32.88 -13.37
CA ASN A 154 -2.90 -32.81 -14.83
C ASN A 154 -2.66 -31.37 -15.31
N LYS A 155 -2.09 -31.26 -16.51
CA LYS A 155 -1.85 -29.99 -17.19
C LYS A 155 -3.19 -29.36 -17.58
N LYS A 156 -3.31 -28.05 -17.38
CA LYS A 156 -4.47 -27.24 -17.77
C LYS A 156 -4.02 -25.98 -18.48
N ASP A 157 -4.80 -25.51 -19.43
CA ASP A 157 -4.50 -24.29 -20.18
C ASP A 157 -4.93 -23.04 -19.41
N VAL A 158 -4.20 -21.95 -19.62
CA VAL A 158 -4.52 -20.63 -19.07
C VAL A 158 -5.32 -19.86 -20.12
N LEU A 159 -6.60 -19.65 -19.86
CA LEU A 159 -7.52 -18.97 -20.79
C LEU A 159 -7.63 -17.46 -20.55
N SER A 160 -7.30 -17.01 -19.35
CA SER A 160 -7.37 -15.61 -18.93
C SER A 160 -6.34 -15.31 -17.84
N GLY A 161 -6.18 -14.03 -17.55
CA GLY A 161 -5.38 -13.52 -16.47
C GLY A 161 -3.96 -13.20 -16.87
N VAL A 162 -3.34 -12.37 -16.04
CA VAL A 162 -1.90 -12.12 -16.08
C VAL A 162 -1.23 -13.01 -15.03
N PRO A 163 -0.09 -13.67 -15.30
CA PRO A 163 0.41 -14.69 -14.39
C PRO A 163 0.84 -14.10 -13.03
N GLN A 164 0.26 -14.59 -11.93
CA GLN A 164 0.64 -14.16 -10.57
C GLN A 164 2.08 -14.62 -10.26
N GLY A 165 2.99 -13.68 -10.03
CA GLY A 165 4.42 -13.94 -9.85
C GLY A 165 5.28 -13.68 -11.09
N SER A 166 4.67 -13.24 -12.20
CA SER A 166 5.36 -12.66 -13.34
C SER A 166 5.84 -11.23 -13.05
N VAL A 167 6.85 -10.77 -13.80
CA VAL A 167 7.37 -9.40 -13.71
C VAL A 167 6.51 -8.45 -14.56
N LEU A 168 6.03 -8.91 -15.71
CA LEU A 168 5.20 -8.08 -16.60
C LEU A 168 3.73 -8.01 -16.18
N GLY A 169 3.19 -9.07 -15.55
CA GLY A 169 1.77 -9.16 -15.23
C GLY A 169 1.20 -7.94 -14.49
N PRO A 170 1.88 -7.42 -13.45
CA PRO A 170 1.44 -6.20 -12.77
C PRO A 170 1.31 -4.99 -13.71
N VAL A 171 2.29 -4.71 -14.57
CA VAL A 171 2.23 -3.57 -15.50
C VAL A 171 1.16 -3.76 -16.57
N LEU A 172 1.00 -4.98 -17.08
CA LEU A 172 -0.08 -5.31 -18.02
C LEU A 172 -1.45 -5.09 -17.38
N PHE A 173 -1.60 -5.40 -16.09
CA PHE A 173 -2.82 -5.10 -15.35
C PHE A 173 -3.07 -3.59 -15.22
N LEU A 174 -2.03 -2.79 -14.97
CA LEU A 174 -2.16 -1.32 -14.90
C LEU A 174 -2.66 -0.74 -16.21
N VAL A 175 -2.10 -1.16 -17.36
CA VAL A 175 -2.61 -0.75 -18.68
C VAL A 175 -4.07 -1.19 -18.85
N TYR A 176 -4.41 -2.37 -18.36
CA TYR A 176 -5.75 -2.92 -18.49
C TYR A 176 -6.84 -2.07 -17.85
N ILE A 177 -6.55 -1.47 -16.69
CA ILE A 177 -7.52 -0.69 -15.91
C ILE A 177 -7.43 0.83 -16.15
N SER A 178 -6.46 1.30 -16.94
CA SER A 178 -6.15 2.73 -16.98
C SER A 178 -7.26 3.59 -17.57
N ASP A 179 -7.91 3.10 -18.64
CA ASP A 179 -9.07 3.75 -19.28
C ASP A 179 -10.28 3.89 -18.34
N LEU A 180 -10.50 2.91 -17.45
CA LEU A 180 -11.49 3.03 -16.39
C LEU A 180 -11.18 4.24 -15.52
N LEU A 181 -9.95 4.35 -15.04
CA LEU A 181 -9.55 5.45 -14.15
C LEU A 181 -9.67 6.81 -14.83
N THR A 182 -9.31 6.92 -16.11
CA THR A 182 -9.50 8.16 -16.88
C THR A 182 -10.96 8.53 -17.12
N SER A 183 -11.89 7.56 -17.02
CA SER A 183 -13.33 7.80 -17.22
C SER A 183 -14.08 8.26 -15.96
N LEU A 184 -13.43 8.25 -14.79
CA LEU A 184 -14.02 8.65 -13.52
C LEU A 184 -13.82 10.15 -13.29
N ASN A 185 -14.87 10.84 -12.86
CA ASN A 185 -14.86 12.30 -12.66
C ASN A 185 -14.68 12.70 -11.19
N SER A 186 -15.12 11.84 -10.27
CA SER A 186 -14.95 12.01 -8.83
C SER A 186 -13.49 11.80 -8.44
N HIS A 187 -13.13 12.29 -7.25
CA HIS A 187 -11.85 11.94 -6.65
C HIS A 187 -11.77 10.42 -6.45
N HIS A 188 -10.63 9.85 -6.81
CA HIS A 188 -10.42 8.42 -6.69
C HIS A 188 -8.96 8.10 -6.51
N ALA A 189 -8.69 6.97 -5.87
CA ALA A 189 -7.34 6.45 -5.72
C ALA A 189 -7.37 4.92 -5.79
N PHE A 190 -6.37 4.36 -6.46
CA PHE A 190 -6.25 2.93 -6.66
C PHE A 190 -4.85 2.46 -6.25
N TYR A 191 -4.81 1.29 -5.64
CA TYR A 191 -3.58 0.53 -5.44
C TYR A 191 -3.79 -0.85 -6.07
N ALA A 192 -3.36 -0.97 -7.32
CA ALA A 192 -3.69 -2.09 -8.17
C ALA A 192 -5.21 -2.20 -8.36
N ASP A 193 -5.80 -3.32 -7.94
CA ASP A 193 -7.24 -3.60 -7.97
C ASP A 193 -8.01 -3.05 -6.76
N ASP A 194 -7.33 -2.73 -5.66
CA ASP A 194 -7.97 -2.08 -4.50
C ASP A 194 -8.27 -0.62 -4.86
N GLY A 195 -9.54 -0.26 -4.98
CA GLY A 195 -9.99 1.05 -5.44
C GLY A 195 -10.91 1.77 -4.47
N ARG A 196 -10.86 3.09 -4.48
CA ARG A 196 -11.84 3.94 -3.79
C ARG A 196 -12.21 5.15 -4.61
N ILE A 197 -13.50 5.47 -4.62
CA ILE A 197 -14.08 6.71 -5.14
C ILE A 197 -14.59 7.50 -3.93
N TYR A 198 -14.37 8.80 -3.89
CA TYR A 198 -14.80 9.62 -2.77
C TYR A 198 -15.11 11.05 -3.17
N GLY A 199 -15.82 11.76 -2.29
CA GLY A 199 -16.14 13.17 -2.50
C GLY A 199 -17.07 13.72 -1.43
N ASN A 200 -17.39 15.00 -1.56
CA ASN A 200 -18.32 15.69 -0.68
C ASN A 200 -19.69 15.03 -0.75
N SER A 201 -20.22 14.58 0.38
CA SER A 201 -21.51 13.87 0.45
C SER A 201 -22.70 14.70 -0.06
N PHE A 202 -22.61 16.04 0.01
CA PHE A 202 -23.65 16.93 -0.47
C PHE A 202 -23.55 17.17 -1.98
N SER A 203 -22.38 17.62 -2.45
CA SER A 203 -22.23 18.11 -3.83
C SER A 203 -21.72 17.07 -4.83
N SER A 204 -21.01 16.04 -4.37
CA SER A 204 -20.39 15.03 -5.24
C SER A 204 -21.24 13.77 -5.40
N SER A 205 -22.33 13.60 -4.64
CA SER A 205 -23.13 12.37 -4.61
C SER A 205 -23.62 11.92 -5.99
N ARG A 206 -24.10 12.86 -6.82
CA ARG A 206 -24.55 12.56 -8.20
C ARG A 206 -23.39 12.13 -9.10
N ILE A 207 -22.23 12.78 -8.99
CA ILE A 207 -21.04 12.46 -9.79
C ILE A 207 -20.51 11.08 -9.40
N ILE A 208 -20.43 10.80 -8.10
CA ILE A 208 -20.04 9.49 -7.57
C ILE A 208 -20.98 8.40 -8.09
N GLN A 209 -22.30 8.61 -8.02
CA GLN A 209 -23.26 7.62 -8.51
C GLN A 209 -23.15 7.39 -10.02
N GLN A 210 -22.86 8.45 -10.81
CA GLN A 210 -22.58 8.33 -12.23
C GLN A 210 -21.31 7.52 -12.50
N ASP A 211 -20.24 7.77 -11.75
CA ASP A 211 -18.97 7.04 -11.87
C ASP A 211 -19.12 5.56 -11.49
N LEU A 212 -19.96 5.24 -10.48
CA LEU A 212 -20.30 3.85 -10.15
C LEU A 212 -21.06 3.16 -11.30
N HIS A 213 -21.91 3.88 -12.02
CA HIS A 213 -22.57 3.36 -13.22
C HIS A 213 -21.58 3.14 -14.37
N THR A 214 -20.73 4.12 -14.66
CA THR A 214 -19.64 4.01 -15.65
C THR A 214 -18.75 2.81 -15.35
N MET A 215 -18.35 2.65 -14.10
CA MET A 215 -17.52 1.53 -13.66
C MET A 215 -18.25 0.19 -13.82
N TYR A 216 -19.51 0.10 -13.40
CA TYR A 216 -20.28 -1.13 -13.55
C TYR A 216 -20.40 -1.54 -15.02
N THR A 217 -20.72 -0.59 -15.91
CA THR A 217 -20.76 -0.83 -17.36
C THR A 217 -19.39 -1.28 -17.88
N TRP A 218 -18.31 -0.60 -17.48
CA TRP A 218 -16.95 -0.99 -17.83
C TRP A 218 -16.63 -2.42 -17.37
N THR A 219 -17.08 -2.84 -16.19
CA THR A 219 -16.84 -4.21 -15.68
C THR A 219 -17.45 -5.29 -16.56
N HIS A 220 -18.61 -5.03 -17.19
CA HIS A 220 -19.24 -5.93 -18.17
C HIS A 220 -18.48 -5.91 -19.50
N VAL A 221 -18.18 -4.71 -20.00
CA VAL A 221 -17.46 -4.51 -21.27
C VAL A 221 -16.02 -5.01 -21.21
N PHE A 222 -15.42 -5.14 -20.03
CA PHE A 222 -14.05 -5.62 -19.83
C PHE A 222 -13.96 -6.92 -19.01
N LEU A 223 -15.08 -7.55 -18.64
CA LEU A 223 -15.14 -8.85 -17.93
C LEU A 223 -14.34 -8.85 -16.62
N MET A 224 -14.44 -7.75 -15.88
CA MET A 224 -13.78 -7.51 -14.60
C MET A 224 -14.82 -7.29 -13.51
N PRO A 225 -15.60 -8.31 -13.13
CA PRO A 225 -16.70 -8.13 -12.20
C PRO A 225 -16.20 -7.74 -10.80
N LEU A 226 -16.99 -6.90 -10.13
CA LEU A 226 -16.79 -6.53 -8.73
C LEU A 226 -17.32 -7.63 -7.80
N ASN A 227 -16.74 -7.72 -6.61
CA ASN A 227 -17.28 -8.47 -5.48
C ASN A 227 -18.20 -7.56 -4.68
N LEU A 228 -19.48 -7.51 -5.06
CA LEU A 228 -20.44 -6.55 -4.51
C LEU A 228 -20.56 -6.61 -2.98
N GLN A 229 -20.44 -7.80 -2.40
CA GLN A 229 -20.46 -8.00 -0.93
C GLN A 229 -19.21 -7.48 -0.20
N LYS A 230 -18.19 -7.05 -0.95
CA LYS A 230 -16.98 -6.42 -0.42
C LYS A 230 -16.83 -4.97 -0.86
N CYS A 231 -17.82 -4.43 -1.57
CA CYS A 231 -17.90 -3.02 -1.85
C CYS A 231 -18.71 -2.35 -0.73
N PHE A 232 -18.16 -1.31 -0.13
CA PHE A 232 -18.73 -0.67 1.06
C PHE A 232 -18.66 0.84 0.98
N VAL A 233 -19.52 1.52 1.74
CA VAL A 233 -19.48 2.97 1.93
C VAL A 233 -18.98 3.29 3.35
N LEU A 234 -17.82 3.92 3.47
CA LEU A 234 -17.39 4.57 4.70
C LEU A 234 -17.78 6.04 4.65
N ARG A 235 -18.45 6.51 5.70
CA ARG A 235 -18.95 7.88 5.80
C ARG A 235 -18.17 8.64 6.86
N LEU A 236 -17.59 9.77 6.49
CA LEU A 236 -16.83 10.63 7.39
C LEU A 236 -17.54 11.97 7.60
N GLY A 237 -17.29 12.58 8.76
CA GLY A 237 -17.77 13.92 9.08
C GLY A 237 -19.13 13.94 9.78
N LYS A 238 -19.41 15.07 10.44
CA LYS A 238 -20.69 15.32 11.10
C LYS A 238 -21.76 15.66 10.06
N ASN A 239 -23.03 15.40 10.40
CA ASN A 239 -24.19 15.73 9.56
C ASN A 239 -24.11 15.14 8.14
N ASN A 240 -23.46 13.98 7.98
CA ASN A 240 -23.44 13.29 6.70
C ASN A 240 -24.89 12.92 6.30
N PRO A 241 -25.34 13.25 5.06
CA PRO A 241 -26.70 13.02 4.60
C PRO A 241 -27.05 11.53 4.38
N ASN A 242 -26.10 10.61 4.54
CA ASN A 242 -26.28 9.17 4.37
C ASN A 242 -26.85 8.78 3.00
N ILE A 243 -26.34 9.40 1.92
CA ILE A 243 -26.77 9.09 0.56
C ILE A 243 -26.58 7.59 0.29
N ALA A 244 -27.60 6.99 -0.32
CA ALA A 244 -27.56 5.61 -0.78
C ALA A 244 -26.87 5.55 -2.15
N TYR A 245 -25.87 4.70 -2.26
CA TYR A 245 -25.15 4.45 -3.51
C TYR A 245 -25.46 3.04 -4.01
N THR A 246 -25.53 2.89 -5.33
CA THR A 246 -25.83 1.62 -5.97
C THR A 246 -24.77 1.26 -7.01
N LEU A 247 -24.39 -0.02 -7.05
CA LEU A 247 -23.71 -0.64 -8.18
C LEU A 247 -24.78 -1.41 -8.97
N ASN A 248 -25.32 -0.77 -10.00
CA ASN A 248 -26.53 -1.22 -10.71
C ASN A 248 -27.73 -1.31 -9.76
N ASN A 249 -28.21 -2.52 -9.45
CA ASN A 249 -29.35 -2.73 -8.54
C ASN A 249 -28.91 -3.07 -7.10
N TYR A 250 -27.60 -3.17 -6.85
CA TYR A 250 -27.08 -3.52 -5.54
C TYR A 250 -26.80 -2.26 -4.72
N VAL A 251 -27.56 -2.06 -3.64
CA VAL A 251 -27.33 -0.97 -2.68
C VAL A 251 -26.10 -1.29 -1.84
N LEU A 252 -25.14 -0.37 -1.80
CA LEU A 252 -23.91 -0.56 -1.04
C LEU A 252 -24.15 -0.38 0.45
N GLU A 253 -23.64 -1.32 1.24
CA GLU A 253 -23.72 -1.28 2.69
C GLU A 253 -22.79 -0.21 3.26
N SER A 254 -23.29 0.55 4.23
CA SER A 254 -22.47 1.49 4.98
C SER A 254 -21.83 0.80 6.19
N VAL A 255 -20.52 0.98 6.34
CA VAL A 255 -19.74 0.36 7.42
C VAL A 255 -19.19 1.42 8.37
N GLN A 256 -18.97 1.03 9.63
CA GLN A 256 -18.37 1.91 10.65
C GLN A 256 -16.83 1.90 10.58
N GLN A 257 -16.26 0.83 10.03
CA GLN A 257 -14.83 0.68 9.86
C GLN A 257 -14.50 -0.17 8.63
N ILE A 258 -13.30 0.02 8.08
CA ILE A 258 -12.82 -0.75 6.94
C ILE A 258 -11.30 -0.94 7.00
N ASN A 259 -10.80 -2.05 6.46
CA ASN A 259 -9.37 -2.25 6.26
C ASN A 259 -8.96 -1.72 4.89
N ASP A 260 -8.29 -0.57 4.88
CA ASP A 260 -7.75 0.06 3.68
C ASP A 260 -6.22 -0.13 3.63
N LEU A 261 -5.74 -0.91 2.66
CA LEU A 261 -4.33 -1.18 2.43
C LEU A 261 -3.54 -1.59 3.69
N GLY A 262 -4.17 -2.36 4.58
CA GLY A 262 -3.57 -2.88 5.81
C GLY A 262 -3.72 -1.97 7.02
N VAL A 263 -4.46 -0.87 6.92
CA VAL A 263 -4.79 0.05 8.00
C VAL A 263 -6.29 0.02 8.25
N ILE A 264 -6.72 -0.19 9.51
CA ILE A 264 -8.14 -0.12 9.85
C ILE A 264 -8.52 1.35 10.06
N LEU A 265 -9.42 1.85 9.23
CA LEU A 265 -10.00 3.18 9.30
C LEU A 265 -11.40 3.09 9.90
N ASP A 266 -11.67 3.88 10.93
CA ASP A 266 -13.00 4.08 11.50
C ASP A 266 -13.56 5.45 11.07
N LYS A 267 -14.86 5.68 11.24
CA LYS A 267 -15.52 6.93 10.84
C LYS A 267 -14.99 8.16 11.60
N GLU A 268 -14.36 7.96 12.75
CA GLU A 268 -13.70 8.99 13.56
C GLU A 268 -12.22 9.17 13.21
N LEU A 269 -11.65 8.40 12.28
CA LEU A 269 -10.22 8.34 11.98
C LEU A 269 -9.35 8.25 13.27
N SER A 270 -9.81 7.48 14.25
CA SER A 270 -9.18 7.40 15.58
C SER A 270 -7.98 6.46 15.63
N PHE A 271 -8.00 5.42 14.80
CA PHE A 271 -7.01 4.33 14.74
C PHE A 271 -6.85 3.53 16.04
N SER A 272 -7.79 3.64 16.99
CA SER A 272 -7.79 2.84 18.22
C SER A 272 -7.96 1.35 17.90
N GLU A 273 -8.95 1.01 17.07
CA GLU A 273 -9.20 -0.38 16.65
C GLU A 273 -8.03 -0.97 15.85
N HIS A 274 -7.42 -0.15 14.97
CA HIS A 274 -6.19 -0.53 14.28
C HIS A 274 -5.06 -0.88 15.26
N THR A 275 -4.88 -0.03 16.29
CA THR A 275 -3.85 -0.24 17.32
C THR A 275 -4.07 -1.53 18.08
N VAL A 276 -5.30 -1.81 18.51
CA VAL A 276 -5.67 -3.08 19.18
C VAL A 276 -5.37 -4.27 18.26
N HIS A 277 -5.75 -4.18 16.98
CA HIS A 277 -5.54 -5.23 15.99
C HIS A 277 -4.06 -5.58 15.79
N ILE A 278 -3.20 -4.58 15.54
CA ILE A 278 -1.77 -4.83 15.30
C ILE A 278 -1.06 -5.33 16.55
N VAL A 279 -1.46 -4.86 17.75
CA VAL A 279 -0.90 -5.33 19.03
C VAL A 279 -1.28 -6.79 19.29
N LYS A 280 -2.53 -7.19 19.02
CA LYS A 280 -2.95 -8.60 19.10
C LYS A 280 -2.11 -9.47 18.16
N LYS A 281 -1.94 -9.05 16.91
CA LYS A 281 -1.12 -9.77 15.91
C LYS A 281 0.34 -9.87 16.33
N ALA A 282 0.90 -8.81 16.88
CA ALA A 282 2.28 -8.77 17.39
C ALA A 282 2.48 -9.67 18.62
N ASN A 283 1.52 -9.72 19.53
CA ASN A 283 1.56 -10.62 20.69
C ASN A 283 1.47 -12.10 20.28
N VAL A 284 0.62 -12.45 19.31
CA VAL A 284 0.58 -13.82 18.74
C VAL A 284 1.93 -14.19 18.14
N ARG A 285 2.54 -13.28 17.36
CA ARG A 285 3.89 -13.51 16.81
C ARG A 285 4.94 -13.67 17.91
N SER A 286 4.88 -12.83 18.94
CA SER A 286 5.77 -12.89 20.10
C SER A 286 5.71 -14.25 20.79
N TYR A 287 4.50 -14.75 21.05
CA TYR A 287 4.28 -16.06 21.68
C TYR A 287 4.89 -17.20 20.87
N LEU A 288 4.68 -17.22 19.55
CA LEU A 288 5.24 -18.25 18.67
C LEU A 288 6.78 -18.26 18.70
N LEU A 289 7.41 -17.08 18.70
CA LEU A 289 8.86 -16.96 18.80
C LEU A 289 9.38 -17.46 20.15
N GLN A 290 8.68 -17.14 21.24
CA GLN A 290 9.03 -17.63 22.57
C GLN A 290 8.91 -19.16 22.70
N LYS A 291 7.99 -19.78 21.96
CA LYS A 291 7.89 -21.24 21.89
C LYS A 291 8.96 -21.89 21.03
N THR A 292 9.53 -21.15 20.09
CA THR A 292 10.48 -21.69 19.11
C THR A 292 11.93 -21.57 19.58
N PHE A 293 12.30 -20.44 20.19
CA PHE A 293 13.67 -20.13 20.55
C PHE A 293 13.84 -20.10 22.06
N THR A 294 14.46 -21.10 22.68
CA THR A 294 14.67 -21.12 24.14
C THR A 294 15.88 -20.28 24.53
N ASN A 295 15.74 -19.41 25.54
CA ASN A 295 16.82 -18.58 26.09
C ASN A 295 17.67 -17.83 25.04
N PRO A 296 17.06 -17.00 24.18
CA PRO A 296 17.83 -16.23 23.20
C PRO A 296 18.76 -15.25 23.90
N ASP A 297 19.99 -15.16 23.41
CA ASP A 297 20.91 -14.08 23.78
C ASP A 297 20.39 -12.71 23.29
N GLU A 298 21.08 -11.64 23.67
CA GLU A 298 20.66 -10.27 23.37
C GLU A 298 20.65 -9.96 21.87
N VAL A 299 21.57 -10.57 21.11
CA VAL A 299 21.70 -10.39 19.66
C VAL A 299 20.54 -11.07 18.93
N LEU A 300 20.25 -12.32 19.26
CA LEU A 300 19.14 -13.07 18.71
C LEU A 300 17.81 -12.45 19.13
N LEU A 301 17.63 -12.07 20.40
CA LEU A 301 16.40 -11.44 20.88
C LEU A 301 16.10 -10.15 20.11
N LYS A 302 17.11 -9.29 19.94
CA LYS A 302 16.99 -8.09 19.12
C LYS A 302 16.59 -8.42 17.69
N THR A 303 17.26 -9.40 17.07
CA THR A 303 17.00 -9.83 15.70
C THR A 303 15.57 -10.32 15.53
N LEU A 304 15.10 -11.19 16.43
CA LEU A 304 13.72 -11.69 16.45
C LEU A 304 12.70 -10.55 16.56
N PHE A 305 12.94 -9.58 17.45
CA PHE A 305 12.06 -8.43 17.60
C PHE A 305 12.01 -7.57 16.32
N VAL A 306 13.17 -7.16 15.82
CA VAL A 306 13.32 -6.26 14.67
C VAL A 306 12.77 -6.89 13.39
N SER A 307 12.97 -8.20 13.21
CA SER A 307 12.59 -8.90 11.97
C SER A 307 11.13 -9.34 11.94
N TYR A 308 10.55 -9.75 13.07
CA TYR A 308 9.23 -10.39 13.07
C TYR A 308 8.13 -9.59 13.79
N ILE A 309 8.47 -8.77 14.79
CA ILE A 309 7.48 -8.07 15.61
C ILE A 309 7.37 -6.60 15.19
N ARG A 310 8.50 -5.91 15.11
CA ARG A 310 8.55 -4.50 14.75
C ARG A 310 7.82 -4.16 13.45
N PRO A 311 7.93 -4.94 12.34
CA PRO A 311 7.21 -4.63 11.12
C PRO A 311 5.68 -4.66 11.29
N ILE A 312 5.15 -5.48 12.22
CA ILE A 312 3.72 -5.56 12.50
C ILE A 312 3.23 -4.26 13.16
N VAL A 313 4.02 -3.70 14.08
CA VAL A 313 3.65 -2.51 14.86
C VAL A 313 4.16 -1.20 14.26
N GLU A 314 4.90 -1.23 13.15
CA GLU A 314 5.39 -0.04 12.44
C GLU A 314 4.84 0.12 11.01
N TYR A 315 4.27 -0.94 10.41
CA TYR A 315 3.75 -0.87 9.05
C TYR A 315 2.77 0.29 8.89
N ALA A 316 3.04 1.19 7.93
CA ALA A 316 2.26 2.38 7.64
C ALA A 316 2.02 3.33 8.85
N SER A 317 2.92 3.35 9.85
CA SER A 317 2.76 4.20 11.05
C SER A 317 2.55 5.68 10.75
N VAL A 318 3.06 6.15 9.60
CA VAL A 318 2.87 7.51 9.09
C VAL A 318 1.40 7.88 8.94
N ILE A 319 0.54 6.90 8.66
CA ILE A 319 -0.90 7.07 8.47
C ILE A 319 -1.62 7.12 9.82
N TRP A 320 -1.34 6.18 10.71
CA TRP A 320 -2.19 5.88 11.87
C TRP A 320 -1.59 6.25 13.23
N SER A 321 -0.37 6.80 13.29
CA SER A 321 0.37 7.06 14.54
C SER A 321 -0.56 7.63 15.64
N PRO A 322 -0.75 6.92 16.77
CA PRO A 322 -1.87 7.20 17.66
C PRO A 322 -1.64 8.49 18.45
N ALA A 323 -2.71 9.29 18.55
CA ALA A 323 -2.74 10.50 19.36
C ALA A 323 -2.90 10.19 20.86
N LEU A 324 -3.72 9.20 21.19
CA LEU A 324 -4.09 8.90 22.58
C LEU A 324 -2.95 8.20 23.32
N VAL A 325 -2.69 8.67 24.55
CA VAL A 325 -1.65 8.10 25.43
C VAL A 325 -1.88 6.61 25.67
N LYS A 326 -3.14 6.18 25.87
CA LYS A 326 -3.50 4.77 26.07
C LYS A 326 -3.02 3.88 24.92
N ASP A 327 -3.15 4.36 23.68
CA ASP A 327 -2.84 3.59 22.47
C ASP A 327 -1.33 3.57 22.22
N LYS A 328 -0.65 4.70 22.44
CA LYS A 328 0.82 4.76 22.47
C LYS A 328 1.41 3.75 23.46
N GLN A 329 0.86 3.71 24.68
CA GLN A 329 1.27 2.76 25.71
C GLN A 329 0.94 1.32 25.34
N LEU A 330 -0.21 1.07 24.70
CA LEU A 330 -0.61 -0.27 24.25
C LEU A 330 0.39 -0.85 23.25
N ILE A 331 0.87 -0.03 22.32
CA ILE A 331 1.93 -0.43 21.37
C ILE A 331 3.25 -0.66 22.11
N GLU A 332 3.66 0.28 22.97
CA GLU A 332 4.93 0.19 23.71
C GLU A 332 5.00 -1.06 24.61
N LYS A 333 3.85 -1.50 25.15
CA LYS A 333 3.72 -2.74 25.94
C LYS A 333 4.20 -3.98 25.16
N VAL A 334 4.10 -4.01 23.83
CA VAL A 334 4.62 -5.12 23.01
C VAL A 334 6.13 -5.23 23.17
N GLN A 335 6.87 -4.13 22.98
CA GLN A 335 8.33 -4.10 23.15
C GLN A 335 8.73 -4.34 24.60
N ARG A 336 8.02 -3.71 25.56
CA ARG A 336 8.25 -3.92 27.00
C ARG A 336 8.10 -5.39 27.43
N ARG A 337 7.14 -6.12 26.87
CA ARG A 337 6.95 -7.55 27.17
C ARG A 337 7.99 -8.40 26.47
N PHE A 338 8.25 -8.14 25.19
CA PHE A 338 9.18 -8.96 24.41
C PHE A 338 10.62 -8.84 24.90
N SER A 339 11.10 -7.65 25.27
CA SER A 339 12.48 -7.49 25.77
C SER A 339 12.73 -8.16 27.12
N LYS A 340 11.67 -8.53 27.86
CA LYS A 340 11.74 -9.32 29.10
C LYS A 340 12.03 -10.80 28.86
N TYR A 341 11.96 -11.23 27.60
CA TYR A 341 12.11 -12.63 27.22
C TYR A 341 13.54 -13.14 27.42
N GLY A 342 14.55 -12.30 27.17
CA GLY A 342 15.95 -12.63 27.46
C GLY A 342 16.19 -12.79 28.96
N GLN A 343 16.83 -13.89 29.36
CA GLN A 343 17.03 -14.22 30.77
C GLN A 343 17.89 -13.16 31.50
N SER A 344 18.96 -12.67 30.87
CA SER A 344 19.82 -11.60 31.39
C SER A 344 19.11 -10.25 31.55
N LEU A 345 17.97 -10.07 30.89
CA LEU A 345 17.23 -8.81 30.80
C LEU A 345 16.01 -8.78 31.71
N ARG A 346 15.49 -9.92 32.16
CA ARG A 346 14.18 -10.05 32.80
C ARG A 346 13.95 -9.12 33.99
N ASN A 347 14.99 -8.93 34.81
CA ASN A 347 14.94 -8.15 36.05
C ASN A 347 15.45 -6.70 35.88
N LYS A 348 15.95 -6.33 34.70
CA LYS A 348 16.38 -4.96 34.39
C LYS A 348 15.18 -4.04 34.19
N SER A 349 15.37 -2.73 34.40
CA SER A 349 14.38 -1.71 34.04
C SER A 349 14.06 -1.77 32.54
N TYR A 350 13.01 -1.09 32.08
CA TYR A 350 12.74 -1.11 30.63
C TYR A 350 13.83 -0.37 29.85
N GLU A 351 14.27 0.74 30.41
CA GLU A 351 15.27 1.65 29.90
C GLU A 351 16.62 0.93 29.76
N ASP A 352 17.05 0.20 30.79
CA ASP A 352 18.28 -0.62 30.73
C ASP A 352 18.20 -1.74 29.69
N ARG A 353 17.03 -2.36 29.51
CA ARG A 353 16.82 -3.38 28.47
C ARG A 353 16.93 -2.79 27.08
N LEU A 354 16.40 -1.58 26.88
CA LEU A 354 16.51 -0.87 25.60
C LEU A 354 17.94 -0.48 25.30
N SER A 355 18.66 0.06 26.29
CA SER A 355 20.08 0.39 26.17
C SER A 355 20.91 -0.85 25.83
N THR A 356 20.71 -1.95 26.56
CA THR A 356 21.39 -3.23 26.32
C THR A 356 21.13 -3.77 24.91
N LEU A 357 19.86 -3.78 24.47
CA LEU A 357 19.49 -4.25 23.12
C LEU A 357 19.80 -3.22 22.01
N LYS A 358 20.23 -2.00 22.37
CA LYS A 358 20.38 -0.85 21.46
C LYS A 358 19.10 -0.64 20.65
N LEU A 359 17.96 -0.58 21.34
CA LEU A 359 16.65 -0.39 20.73
C LEU A 359 16.03 0.93 21.20
N PRO A 360 15.58 1.81 20.28
CA PRO A 360 14.76 2.94 20.68
C PRO A 360 13.35 2.50 21.07
N THR A 361 12.61 3.35 21.78
CA THR A 361 11.18 3.16 22.03
C THR A 361 10.40 3.12 20.73
N LEU A 362 9.24 2.45 20.70
CA LEU A 362 8.40 2.41 19.50
C LEU A 362 7.82 3.79 19.18
N GLU A 363 7.67 4.68 20.17
CA GLU A 363 7.30 6.07 19.93
C GLU A 363 8.36 6.82 19.13
N LYS A 364 9.63 6.76 19.53
CA LYS A 364 10.75 7.37 18.78
C LYS A 364 10.84 6.78 17.36
N ARG A 365 10.53 5.48 17.19
CA ARG A 365 10.48 4.83 15.86
C ARG A 365 9.37 5.37 14.96
N ARG A 366 8.16 5.60 15.49
CA ARG A 366 7.06 6.19 14.71
C ARG A 366 7.40 7.61 14.29
N LEU A 367 7.94 8.42 15.20
CA LEU A 367 8.44 9.77 14.88
C LEU A 367 9.55 9.75 13.81
N PHE A 368 10.48 8.81 13.91
CA PHE A 368 11.51 8.61 12.88
C PHE A 368 10.89 8.32 11.51
N ASN A 369 9.88 7.44 11.44
CA ASN A 369 9.20 7.13 10.19
C ASN A 369 8.44 8.34 9.62
N ASP A 370 7.82 9.15 10.49
CA ASP A 370 7.15 10.40 10.11
C ASP A 370 8.13 11.39 9.46
N LEU A 371 9.23 11.70 10.14
CA LEU A 371 10.24 12.64 9.65
C LEU A 371 10.94 12.14 8.38
N VAL A 372 11.19 10.84 8.25
CA VAL A 372 11.69 10.24 7.00
C VAL A 372 10.69 10.41 5.87
N CYS A 373 9.39 10.24 6.15
CA CYS A 373 8.35 10.49 5.15
C CYS A 373 8.35 11.95 4.72
N THR A 374 8.37 12.89 5.68
CA THR A 374 8.46 14.33 5.42
C THR A 374 9.66 14.69 4.55
N TYR A 375 10.86 14.21 4.90
CA TYR A 375 12.07 14.42 4.10
C TYR A 375 11.92 13.91 2.66
N ASN A 376 11.37 12.70 2.49
CA ASN A 376 11.18 12.14 1.15
C ASN A 376 10.15 12.93 0.33
N ILE A 377 9.13 13.51 0.96
CA ILE A 377 8.13 14.37 0.31
C ILE A 377 8.80 15.66 -0.16
N LEU A 378 9.47 16.37 0.76
CA LEU A 378 10.11 17.66 0.47
C LEU A 378 11.30 17.55 -0.48
N SER A 379 12.00 16.41 -0.49
CA SER A 379 13.11 16.14 -1.41
C SER A 379 12.65 15.56 -2.76
N ASN A 380 11.36 15.66 -3.08
CA ASN A 380 10.72 15.19 -4.31
C ASN A 380 11.12 13.75 -4.70
N LYS A 381 11.09 12.83 -3.72
CA LYS A 381 11.48 11.42 -3.95
C LYS A 381 10.32 10.57 -4.48
N PHE A 382 9.10 11.10 -4.54
CA PHE A 382 7.91 10.42 -5.06
C PHE A 382 7.72 10.70 -6.56
N SER A 383 6.99 9.82 -7.27
CA SER A 383 6.73 9.99 -8.71
C SER A 383 5.53 10.90 -9.00
N PHE A 384 4.96 11.56 -7.99
CA PHE A 384 3.81 12.44 -8.08
C PHE A 384 3.89 13.47 -6.96
N SER A 385 3.23 14.62 -7.13
CA SER A 385 3.27 15.68 -6.12
C SER A 385 2.49 15.26 -4.88
N LEU A 386 3.24 14.94 -3.83
CA LEU A 386 2.78 15.07 -2.44
C LEU A 386 3.30 16.38 -1.83
N ALA A 387 4.05 17.19 -2.59
CA ALA A 387 4.66 18.41 -2.09
C ALA A 387 3.59 19.37 -1.55
N ASP A 388 2.44 19.42 -2.22
CA ASP A 388 1.30 20.27 -1.85
C ASP A 388 0.66 19.88 -0.50
N ILE A 389 1.03 18.72 0.07
CA ILE A 389 0.61 18.38 1.45
C ILE A 389 1.30 19.30 2.45
N PHE A 390 2.55 19.71 2.20
CA PHE A 390 3.29 20.59 3.07
C PHE A 390 3.39 21.99 2.48
N VAL A 391 2.98 23.00 3.26
CA VAL A 391 3.23 24.40 2.92
C VAL A 391 4.55 24.81 3.57
N LEU A 392 5.48 25.35 2.77
CA LEU A 392 6.73 25.93 3.29
C LEU A 392 6.46 27.34 3.81
N SER A 393 7.25 27.76 4.79
CA SER A 393 7.17 29.11 5.36
C SER A 393 7.90 30.12 4.47
N ASP A 394 7.19 31.17 4.04
CA ASP A 394 7.75 32.28 3.22
C ASP A 394 8.59 33.30 4.03
N ILE A 395 8.71 33.11 5.34
CA ILE A 395 9.39 34.05 6.24
C ILE A 395 10.91 33.98 6.01
N SER A 396 11.46 35.00 5.34
CA SER A 396 12.87 35.15 4.95
C SER A 396 13.88 35.34 6.09
N ARG A 397 13.45 35.32 7.37
CA ARG A 397 14.27 35.61 8.56
C ARG A 397 14.37 34.45 9.56
N LEU A 398 14.19 33.21 9.14
CA LEU A 398 14.28 32.08 10.06
C LEU A 398 15.73 31.66 10.30
N ARG A 399 16.19 31.67 11.55
CA ARG A 399 17.38 30.91 11.96
C ARG A 399 17.09 29.41 11.71
N GLY A 400 18.00 28.71 11.04
CA GLY A 400 17.88 27.26 10.75
C GLY A 400 17.90 26.94 9.24
N HIS A 401 17.31 25.81 8.85
CA HIS A 401 17.32 25.31 7.46
C HIS A 401 16.26 25.98 6.57
N SER A 402 16.42 25.86 5.26
CA SER A 402 15.53 26.44 4.24
C SER A 402 14.15 25.77 4.12
N LEU A 403 14.05 24.47 4.45
CA LEU A 403 12.80 23.69 4.31
C LEU A 403 11.84 23.79 5.51
N LYS A 404 11.66 24.99 6.09
CA LYS A 404 10.77 25.16 7.25
C LYS A 404 9.31 25.05 6.81
N LEU A 405 8.54 24.28 7.57
CA LEU A 405 7.11 24.12 7.38
C LEU A 405 6.36 25.31 7.96
N TYR A 406 5.26 25.69 7.32
CA TYR A 406 4.24 26.56 7.88
C TYR A 406 3.40 25.80 8.91
N HIS A 407 2.99 26.48 9.99
CA HIS A 407 2.08 25.89 10.97
C HIS A 407 0.64 25.98 10.47
N GLU A 408 0.08 24.86 10.09
CA GLU A 408 -1.30 24.81 9.63
C GLU A 408 -2.27 24.92 10.81
N ASN A 409 -3.19 25.88 10.75
CA ASN A 409 -4.26 25.97 11.74
C ASN A 409 -5.23 24.81 11.59
N TYR A 410 -5.69 24.24 12.71
CA TYR A 410 -6.61 23.12 12.73
C TYR A 410 -7.76 23.34 13.73
N LYS A 411 -8.94 22.80 13.39
CA LYS A 411 -10.15 22.80 14.22
C LYS A 411 -10.51 21.39 14.69
N THR A 412 -10.15 20.37 13.91
CA THR A 412 -10.45 18.97 14.18
C THR A 412 -9.25 18.22 14.74
N LYS A 413 -9.52 17.19 15.55
CA LYS A 413 -8.47 16.27 16.04
C LYS A 413 -7.80 15.52 14.89
N TRP A 414 -8.50 15.30 13.77
CA TRP A 414 -7.97 14.57 12.63
C TRP A 414 -6.84 15.34 11.98
N ARG A 415 -7.05 16.64 11.71
CA ARG A 415 -6.02 17.49 11.10
C ARG A 415 -4.90 17.82 12.07
N GLN A 416 -5.20 18.01 13.36
CA GLN A 416 -4.19 18.17 14.40
C GLN A 416 -3.18 17.01 14.41
N ASN A 417 -3.68 15.78 14.29
CA ASN A 417 -2.87 14.58 14.35
C ASN A 417 -2.38 14.09 12.99
N PHE A 418 -2.75 14.76 11.89
CA PHE A 418 -2.27 14.47 10.56
C PHE A 418 -0.77 14.76 10.44
N LEU A 419 -0.10 14.13 9.46
CA LEU A 419 1.36 14.16 9.33
C LEU A 419 1.93 15.58 9.35
N THR A 420 1.28 16.54 8.67
CA THR A 420 1.74 17.93 8.53
C THR A 420 1.92 18.61 9.88
N ASN A 421 0.88 18.55 10.73
CA ASN A 421 0.88 19.15 12.05
C ASN A 421 1.69 18.32 13.07
N ARG A 422 1.63 16.99 12.95
CA ARG A 422 2.32 16.09 13.88
C ARG A 422 3.84 16.24 13.85
N VAL A 423 4.42 16.52 12.68
CA VAL A 423 5.88 16.69 12.53
C VAL A 423 6.36 18.13 12.63
N PHE A 424 5.45 19.12 12.52
CA PHE A 424 5.78 20.55 12.36
C PHE A 424 6.87 21.03 13.34
N GLN A 425 6.64 20.86 14.64
CA GLN A 425 7.54 21.39 15.67
C GLN A 425 8.93 20.75 15.59
N ILE A 426 8.97 19.42 15.45
CA ILE A 426 10.23 18.67 15.48
C ILE A 426 11.01 18.88 14.19
N TRP A 427 10.33 18.83 13.03
CA TRP A 427 10.94 19.10 11.73
C TRP A 427 11.58 20.48 11.71
N ASN A 428 10.85 21.52 12.11
CA ASN A 428 11.38 22.88 12.17
C ASN A 428 12.46 23.04 13.25
N GLY A 429 12.56 22.14 14.23
CA GLY A 429 13.63 22.14 15.22
C GLY A 429 14.91 21.42 14.76
N LEU A 430 14.88 20.71 13.63
CA LEU A 430 16.05 19.95 13.16
C LEU A 430 17.19 20.88 12.74
N ALA A 431 18.41 20.40 12.94
CA ALA A 431 19.61 21.09 12.51
C ALA A 431 19.77 21.03 10.97
N VAL A 432 20.45 22.03 10.41
CA VAL A 432 20.60 22.22 8.95
C VAL A 432 21.23 20.99 8.29
N GLU A 433 22.28 20.47 8.92
CA GLU A 433 23.02 19.30 8.46
C GLU A 433 22.16 18.03 8.38
N ILE A 434 21.09 17.93 9.18
CA ILE A 434 20.16 16.80 9.10
C ILE A 434 19.25 16.99 7.89
N VAL A 435 18.62 18.16 7.77
CA VAL A 435 17.61 18.44 6.73
C VAL A 435 18.22 18.51 5.34
N GLU A 436 19.40 19.10 5.19
CA GLU A 436 20.12 19.23 3.92
C GLU A 436 20.93 17.98 3.55
N ALA A 437 20.65 16.83 4.17
CA ALA A 437 21.24 15.56 3.76
C ALA A 437 20.97 15.28 2.27
N THR A 438 21.98 14.84 1.54
CA THR A 438 21.92 14.61 0.07
C THR A 438 21.14 13.36 -0.33
N THR A 439 21.05 12.38 0.58
CA THR A 439 20.36 11.11 0.34
C THR A 439 19.47 10.74 1.51
N THR A 440 18.40 9.98 1.24
CA THR A 440 17.52 9.42 2.29
C THR A 440 18.30 8.55 3.28
N ALA A 441 19.36 7.86 2.83
CA ALA A 441 20.21 7.06 3.70
C ALA A 441 21.01 7.95 4.68
N SER A 442 21.60 9.04 4.18
CA SER A 442 22.31 10.03 5.00
C SER A 442 21.36 10.70 6.01
N PHE A 443 20.17 11.12 5.54
CA PHE A 443 19.12 11.68 6.40
C PHE A 443 18.74 10.71 7.54
N LYS A 444 18.45 9.44 7.21
CA LYS A 444 18.10 8.40 8.19
C LYS A 444 19.18 8.20 9.25
N ASN A 445 20.46 8.20 8.86
CA ASN A 445 21.57 8.02 9.80
C ASN A 445 21.67 9.21 10.77
N LYS A 446 21.68 10.44 10.24
CA LYS A 446 21.76 11.67 11.06
C LYS A 446 20.54 11.81 11.98
N LEU A 447 19.35 11.53 11.46
CA LEU A 447 18.12 11.56 12.27
C LEU A 447 18.12 10.48 13.37
N GLY A 448 18.65 9.29 13.07
CA GLY A 448 18.78 8.22 14.05
C GLY A 448 19.69 8.61 15.21
N ILE A 449 20.82 9.24 14.90
CA ILE A 449 21.74 9.82 15.90
C ILE A 449 20.98 10.84 16.76
N TYR A 450 20.32 11.82 16.13
CA TYR A 450 19.57 12.86 16.83
C TYR A 450 18.45 12.31 17.76
N LEU A 451 17.62 11.37 17.28
CA LEU A 451 16.49 10.87 18.06
C LEU A 451 16.88 9.83 19.12
N TYR A 452 17.96 9.07 18.89
CA TYR A 452 18.28 7.90 19.71
C TYR A 452 19.48 8.08 20.65
N GLN A 453 20.29 9.14 20.52
CA GLN A 453 21.43 9.40 21.42
C GLN A 453 21.04 9.75 22.87
N SER A 454 19.76 10.00 23.16
CA SER A 454 19.22 10.19 24.51
C SER A 454 18.39 8.97 24.97
N SER A 455 18.86 7.74 24.74
CA SER A 455 18.11 6.50 25.08
C SER A 455 18.88 5.57 25.99
#